data_AF-A0A8D8TJZ9-F1
#
_entry.id   AF-A0A8D8TJZ9-F1
#
_cell.length_a   1.000
_cell.length_b   1.000
_cell.length_c   1.000
_cell.angle_alpha   90.00
_cell.angle_beta   90.00
_cell.angle_gamma   90.00
#
_symmetry.space_group_name_H-M   'P 1'
#
loop_
_entity.id
_entity.type
_entity.pdbx_description
1 polymer ?
#
loop_
_entity_poly.entity_id
_entity_poly.type
_entity_poly.pdbx_seq_one_letter_code
_entity_poly.pdbx_strand_id
1 'polypeptide(L)'
;MKVTTITSVIEKAIAKSLKGGPIYVPGDYVRIIRNAKKKTGDPYVVHELTNELFLDIKKMVEHISPHHEKAMSNNDVKLSEIRIFKVEKNRPLWIFFKSSYSEPDFYEIDVNPESISPSTRSAKS
;
A
#
# COMPACT_ATOMS: atom_id res chain seq x y z
N MET A 1 -18.89 -28.97 5.14
CA MET A 1 -18.02 -28.29 6.14
C MET A 1 -18.01 -26.79 5.84
N LYS A 2 -18.58 -25.93 6.70
CA LYS A 2 -18.58 -24.47 6.46
C LYS A 2 -17.15 -23.91 6.63
N VAL A 3 -16.54 -23.45 5.53
CA VAL A 3 -15.31 -22.65 5.58
C VAL A 3 -15.67 -21.33 6.26
N THR A 4 -14.92 -20.95 7.28
CA THR A 4 -15.17 -19.77 8.10
C THR A 4 -13.94 -18.91 7.93
N THR A 5 -14.10 -17.75 7.29
CA THR A 5 -12.99 -16.82 7.04
C THR A 5 -12.50 -16.22 8.35
N ILE A 6 -11.23 -15.77 8.38
CA ILE A 6 -10.67 -15.09 9.55
C ILE A 6 -11.54 -13.91 9.98
N THR A 7 -12.05 -13.14 9.01
CA THR A 7 -12.95 -11.99 9.24
C THR A 7 -14.21 -12.40 10.01
N SER A 8 -14.86 -13.49 9.64
CA SER A 8 -16.09 -13.95 10.31
C SER A 8 -15.88 -14.38 11.78
N VAL A 9 -14.70 -14.90 12.13
CA VAL A 9 -14.35 -15.26 13.51
C VAL A 9 -14.15 -13.99 14.35
N ILE A 10 -13.48 -12.99 13.77
CA ILE A 10 -13.25 -11.70 14.40
C ILE A 10 -14.57 -10.95 14.62
N GLU A 11 -15.43 -10.86 13.60
CA GLU A 11 -16.75 -10.23 13.68
C GLU A 11 -17.59 -10.84 14.80
N LYS A 12 -17.59 -12.17 14.92
CA LYS A 12 -18.29 -12.86 16.00
C LYS A 12 -17.72 -12.53 17.37
N ALA A 13 -16.40 -12.39 17.50
CA ALA A 13 -15.75 -12.00 18.75
C ALA A 13 -16.11 -10.56 19.15
N ILE A 14 -16.10 -9.63 18.19
CA ILE A 14 -16.53 -8.23 18.38
C ILE A 14 -17.99 -8.19 18.81
N ALA A 15 -18.88 -8.87 18.09
CA ALA A 15 -20.31 -8.93 18.42
C ALA A 15 -20.56 -9.52 19.83
N LYS A 16 -19.77 -10.51 20.26
CA LYS A 16 -19.83 -11.04 21.63
C LYS A 16 -19.37 -10.01 22.65
N SER A 17 -18.29 -9.28 22.38
CA SER A 17 -17.77 -8.24 23.28
C SER A 17 -18.77 -7.11 23.47
N LEU A 18 -19.43 -6.68 22.39
CA LEU A 18 -20.43 -5.60 22.41
C LEU A 18 -21.68 -5.93 23.25
N LYS A 19 -21.96 -7.21 23.53
CA LYS A 19 -23.02 -7.61 24.47
C LYS A 19 -22.66 -7.30 25.92
N GLY A 20 -21.37 -7.24 26.26
CA GLY A 20 -20.87 -6.92 27.61
C GLY A 20 -20.65 -5.42 27.84
N GLY A 21 -20.56 -4.62 26.77
CA GLY A 21 -20.40 -3.18 26.85
C GLY A 21 -19.85 -2.57 25.56
N PRO A 22 -19.81 -1.23 25.44
CA PRO A 22 -19.29 -0.55 24.27
C PRO A 22 -17.77 -0.73 24.11
N ILE A 23 -17.29 -0.54 22.88
CA ILE A 23 -15.86 -0.46 22.57
C ILE A 23 -15.50 1.02 22.44
N TYR A 24 -14.63 1.52 23.33
CA TYR A 24 -14.38 2.97 23.46
C TYR A 24 -13.09 3.42 22.77
N VAL A 25 -12.08 2.55 22.70
CA VAL A 25 -10.77 2.88 22.10
C VAL A 25 -10.34 1.84 21.06
N PRO A 26 -9.57 2.23 20.04
CA PRO A 26 -9.05 1.29 19.05
C PRO A 26 -8.27 0.10 19.65
N GLY A 27 -7.55 0.32 20.76
CA GLY A 27 -6.81 -0.74 21.47
C GLY A 27 -7.69 -1.85 22.03
N ASP A 28 -8.97 -1.59 22.30
CA ASP A 28 -9.91 -2.64 22.72
C ASP A 28 -10.15 -3.67 21.62
N TYR A 29 -10.17 -3.24 20.35
CA TYR A 29 -10.30 -4.15 19.21
C TYR A 29 -9.10 -5.09 19.13
N VAL A 30 -7.88 -4.59 19.34
CA VAL A 30 -6.67 -5.42 19.37
C VAL A 30 -6.82 -6.54 20.40
N ARG A 31 -7.27 -6.21 21.62
CA ARG A 31 -7.51 -7.19 22.68
C ARG A 31 -8.56 -8.23 22.27
N ILE A 32 -9.67 -7.79 21.69
CA ILE A 32 -10.76 -8.67 21.23
C ILE A 32 -10.27 -9.62 20.13
N ILE A 33 -9.54 -9.10 19.14
CA ILE A 33 -9.00 -9.86 18.01
C ILE A 33 -7.97 -10.88 18.50
N ARG A 34 -7.05 -10.46 19.38
CA ARG A 34 -6.04 -11.34 19.96
C ARG A 34 -6.68 -12.49 20.73
N ASN A 35 -7.76 -12.23 21.47
CA ASN A 35 -8.50 -13.25 22.21
C ASN A 35 -9.49 -14.07 21.36
N ALA A 36 -9.70 -13.71 20.10
CA ALA A 36 -10.51 -14.51 19.20
C ALA A 36 -9.79 -15.84 18.93
N LYS A 37 -10.49 -16.96 19.13
CA LYS A 37 -9.91 -18.29 18.96
C LYS A 37 -10.04 -18.75 17.53
N LYS A 38 -8.93 -19.24 16.96
CA LYS A 38 -8.95 -20.04 15.73
C LYS A 38 -9.78 -21.30 15.97
N LYS A 39 -10.18 -21.98 14.89
CA LYS A 39 -10.83 -23.30 15.00
C LYS A 39 -9.98 -24.33 15.76
N THR A 40 -8.66 -24.18 15.75
CA THR A 40 -7.70 -25.03 16.48
C THR A 40 -7.65 -24.73 17.97
N GLY A 41 -8.27 -23.63 18.43
CA GLY A 41 -8.27 -23.19 19.82
C GLY A 41 -7.25 -22.09 20.14
N ASP A 42 -6.23 -21.93 19.30
CA ASP A 42 -5.16 -20.96 19.53
C ASP A 42 -5.60 -19.52 19.24
N PRO A 43 -5.13 -18.55 20.02
CA PRO A 43 -5.24 -17.13 19.71
C PRO A 43 -4.64 -16.72 18.36
N TYR A 44 -5.09 -15.58 17.84
CA TYR A 44 -4.40 -14.93 16.71
C TYR A 44 -3.17 -14.17 17.20
N VAL A 45 -2.09 -14.25 16.42
CA VAL A 45 -0.95 -13.33 16.55
C VAL A 45 -1.36 -12.04 15.83
N VAL A 46 -1.38 -10.94 16.56
CA VAL A 46 -1.78 -9.63 16.04
C VAL A 46 -0.54 -8.76 15.97
N HIS A 47 -0.14 -8.40 14.75
CA HIS A 47 0.91 -7.41 14.49
C HIS A 47 0.24 -6.05 14.35
N GLU A 48 0.45 -5.18 15.34
CA GLU A 48 -0.02 -3.81 15.30
C GLU A 48 0.92 -3.00 14.42
N LEU A 49 0.39 -2.39 13.37
CA LEU A 49 1.16 -1.56 12.46
C LEU A 49 0.97 -0.10 12.85
N THR A 50 2.06 0.59 13.20
CA THR A 50 2.08 2.04 13.44
C THR A 50 2.45 2.77 12.16
N ASN A 51 2.13 4.07 12.07
CA ASN A 51 2.49 4.91 10.92
C ASN A 51 4.00 4.91 10.63
N GLU A 52 4.84 4.66 11.64
CA GLU A 52 6.30 4.57 11.52
C GLU A 52 6.78 3.39 10.68
N LEU A 53 5.97 2.33 10.56
CA LEU A 53 6.27 1.16 9.75
C LEU A 53 5.88 1.34 8.28
N PHE A 54 5.18 2.44 7.95
CA PHE A 54 4.79 2.75 6.59
C PHE A 54 5.72 3.81 6.01
N LEU A 55 6.07 3.64 4.73
CA LEU A 55 6.83 4.64 4.00
C LEU A 55 5.99 5.91 3.82
N ASP A 56 6.58 7.05 4.14
CA ASP A 56 6.00 8.35 3.81
C ASP A 56 6.16 8.61 2.31
N ILE A 57 5.15 8.20 1.55
CA ILE A 57 5.13 8.34 0.10
C ILE A 57 5.30 9.80 -0.31
N LYS A 58 4.84 10.79 0.48
CA LYS A 58 4.99 12.21 0.13
C LYS A 58 6.45 12.62 0.13
N LYS A 59 7.19 12.27 1.17
CA LYS A 59 8.65 12.47 1.24
C LYS A 59 9.37 11.72 0.12
N MET A 60 8.90 10.52 -0.22
CA MET A 60 9.47 9.76 -1.33
C MET A 60 9.27 10.48 -2.67
N VAL A 61 8.09 11.06 -2.91
CA VAL A 61 7.78 11.82 -4.13
C VAL A 61 8.65 13.07 -4.28
N GLU A 62 8.96 13.76 -3.19
CA GLU A 62 9.90 14.90 -3.20
C GLU A 62 11.27 14.53 -3.76
N HIS A 63 11.70 13.28 -3.56
CA HIS A 63 12.98 12.76 -4.04
C HIS A 63 12.89 12.06 -5.40
N ILE A 64 11.71 11.56 -5.77
CA ILE A 64 11.46 10.86 -7.04
C ILE A 64 11.17 11.84 -8.18
N SER A 65 10.71 13.08 -7.91
CA SER A 65 10.43 13.99 -9.01
C SER A 65 10.36 15.49 -8.66
N PRO A 66 11.15 16.31 -9.36
CA PRO A 66 10.75 17.65 -9.75
C PRO A 66 10.16 17.72 -11.19
N HIS A 67 10.14 16.63 -11.99
CA HIS A 67 9.84 16.68 -13.43
C HIS A 67 9.01 15.49 -13.93
N HIS A 68 7.80 15.32 -13.38
CA HIS A 68 6.79 14.39 -13.89
C HIS A 68 6.25 14.87 -15.24
N GLU A 69 6.97 14.65 -16.35
CA GLU A 69 6.38 14.96 -17.67
C GLU A 69 6.55 13.90 -18.75
N LYS A 70 7.43 12.90 -18.65
CA LYS A 70 7.56 11.91 -19.75
C LYS A 70 7.88 10.51 -19.27
N ALA A 71 6.85 9.75 -18.92
CA ALA A 71 6.91 8.29 -19.02
C ALA A 71 6.83 7.88 -20.51
N MET A 72 7.44 6.75 -20.87
CA MET A 72 7.57 6.16 -22.22
C MET A 72 6.24 5.91 -22.98
N SER A 73 5.09 6.32 -22.44
CA SER A 73 3.77 6.18 -23.07
C SER A 73 2.93 7.46 -22.98
N ASN A 74 3.52 8.65 -23.21
CA ASN A 74 2.82 9.91 -23.50
C ASN A 74 1.59 10.28 -22.61
N ASN A 75 1.51 9.74 -21.40
CA ASN A 75 0.42 9.94 -20.45
C ASN A 75 1.04 10.24 -19.10
N ASP A 76 0.65 11.37 -18.51
CA ASP A 76 1.04 11.76 -17.17
C ASP A 76 0.59 10.69 -16.17
N VAL A 77 1.54 9.97 -15.58
CA VAL A 77 1.22 8.95 -14.58
C VAL A 77 0.89 9.66 -13.28
N LYS A 78 -0.40 9.70 -12.93
CA LYS A 78 -0.86 10.16 -11.63
C LYS A 78 -0.54 9.10 -10.58
N LEU A 79 0.38 9.42 -9.67
CA LEU A 79 0.75 8.54 -8.56
C LEU A 79 -0.46 8.11 -7.70
N SER A 80 -1.50 8.95 -7.62
CA SER A 80 -2.76 8.65 -6.91
C SER A 80 -3.54 7.47 -7.49
N GLU A 81 -3.31 7.14 -8.77
CA GLU A 81 -4.02 6.08 -9.48
C GLU A 81 -3.26 4.74 -9.40
N ILE A 82 -2.02 4.74 -8.92
CA ILE A 82 -1.21 3.55 -8.76
C ILE A 82 -1.73 2.72 -7.57
N ARG A 83 -1.90 1.41 -7.80
CA ARG A 83 -2.37 0.45 -6.80
C ARG A 83 -1.29 -0.49 -6.31
N ILE A 84 -0.30 -0.79 -7.15
CA ILE A 84 0.78 -1.70 -6.83
C ILE A 84 2.10 -1.05 -7.25
N PHE A 85 3.05 -1.02 -6.32
CA PHE A 85 4.45 -0.71 -6.59
C PHE A 85 5.29 -1.96 -6.47
N LYS A 86 6.25 -2.11 -7.37
CA LYS A 86 7.27 -3.15 -7.33
C LYS A 86 8.62 -2.47 -7.57
N VAL A 87 9.58 -2.80 -6.72
CA VAL A 87 10.97 -2.35 -6.82
C VAL A 87 11.85 -3.59 -6.81
N GLU A 88 12.80 -3.65 -7.73
CA GLU A 88 13.70 -4.77 -7.87
C GLU A 88 15.11 -4.38 -7.43
N LYS A 89 15.75 -5.21 -6.61
CA LYS A 89 17.12 -4.96 -6.13
C LYS A 89 18.13 -4.81 -7.28
N ASN A 90 17.89 -5.50 -8.39
CA ASN A 90 18.77 -5.49 -9.56
C ASN A 90 18.59 -4.25 -10.44
N ARG A 91 17.47 -3.52 -10.29
CA ARG A 91 17.15 -2.30 -11.03
C ARG A 91 16.63 -1.23 -10.06
N PRO A 92 17.48 -0.71 -9.15
CA PRO A 92 17.03 0.18 -8.07
C PRO A 92 16.53 1.54 -8.55
N LEU A 93 16.92 1.96 -9.77
CA LEU A 93 16.48 3.21 -10.41
C LEU A 93 15.22 3.03 -11.28
N TRP A 94 14.57 1.87 -11.20
CA TRP A 94 13.34 1.59 -11.93
C TRP A 94 12.21 1.27 -10.98
N ILE A 95 11.08 1.94 -11.19
CA ILE A 95 9.84 1.66 -10.48
C ILE A 95 8.88 0.97 -11.43
N PHE A 96 8.37 -0.18 -10.98
CA PHE A 96 7.38 -0.95 -11.70
C PHE A 96 6.02 -0.73 -11.03
N PHE A 97 4.98 -0.42 -11.79
CA PHE A 97 3.68 -0.11 -11.21
C PHE A 97 2.50 -0.68 -11.99
N LYS A 98 1.36 -0.84 -11.28
CA LYS A 98 0.06 -1.17 -11.85
C LYS A 98 -1.01 -0.20 -11.35
N SER A 99 -1.92 0.18 -12.23
CA SER A 99 -3.08 1.02 -11.90
C SER A 99 -4.30 0.17 -11.51
N SER A 100 -4.27 -1.13 -11.81
CA SER A 100 -5.31 -2.09 -11.42
C SER A 100 -4.74 -3.45 -11.00
N TYR A 101 -5.39 -4.10 -10.04
CA TYR A 101 -5.03 -5.46 -9.61
C TYR A 101 -5.27 -6.51 -10.69
N SER A 102 -6.07 -6.19 -11.72
CA SER A 102 -6.39 -7.09 -12.83
C SER A 102 -5.38 -7.02 -13.99
N GLU A 103 -4.47 -6.04 -13.97
CA GLU A 103 -3.46 -5.89 -15.02
C GLU A 103 -2.45 -7.05 -14.95
N PRO A 104 -2.14 -7.71 -16.09
CA PRO A 104 -1.19 -8.81 -16.12
C PRO A 104 0.24 -8.31 -15.90
N ASP A 105 0.62 -7.24 -16.59
CA ASP A 105 2.01 -6.74 -16.65
C ASP A 105 2.18 -5.42 -15.90
N PHE A 106 3.44 -5.12 -15.54
CA PHE A 106 3.79 -3.88 -14.87
C PHE A 106 4.26 -2.84 -15.90
N TYR A 107 3.85 -1.59 -15.70
CA TYR A 107 4.44 -0.44 -16.38
C TYR A 107 5.77 -0.05 -15.70
N GLU A 108 6.71 0.49 -16.46
CA GLU A 108 8.05 0.85 -15.97
C GLU A 108 8.25 2.37 -15.99
N ILE A 109 8.84 2.91 -14.92
CA ILE A 109 9.28 4.31 -14.81
C ILE A 109 10.76 4.31 -14.43
N ASP A 110 11.57 4.99 -15.23
CA ASP A 110 12.94 5.33 -14.85
C ASP A 110 12.90 6.55 -13.92
N VAL A 111 13.48 6.41 -12.73
CA VAL A 111 13.59 7.48 -11.73
C VAL A 111 15.01 8.05 -11.64
N ASN A 112 15.87 7.74 -12.61
CA ASN A 112 17.20 8.31 -12.68
C ASN A 112 17.14 9.83 -12.97
N PRO A 113 17.69 10.69 -12.09
CA PRO A 113 17.70 12.14 -12.31
C PRO A 113 18.50 12.57 -13.56
N GLU A 114 19.44 11.74 -14.05
CA GLU A 114 20.29 12.07 -15.20
C GLU A 114 19.72 11.66 -16.56
N SER A 115 18.71 10.79 -16.62
CA SER A 115 18.14 10.32 -17.90
C SER A 115 17.12 11.31 -18.51
N ILE A 116 16.78 12.39 -17.78
CA ILE A 116 15.91 13.47 -18.24
C ILE A 116 16.76 14.55 -18.92
N SER A 117 17.07 14.36 -20.21
CA SER A 117 17.83 15.36 -20.99
C SER A 117 17.04 16.67 -21.18
N PRO A 118 17.69 17.86 -21.17
CA PRO A 118 17.05 19.15 -21.33
C PRO A 118 16.83 19.49 -22.81
N SER A 119 16.04 18.70 -23.55
CA SER A 119 15.79 18.98 -24.97
C SER A 119 14.62 19.93 -25.25
N THR A 120 14.07 20.63 -24.25
CA THR A 120 12.92 21.54 -24.44
C THR A 120 13.16 23.00 -24.01
N ARG A 121 14.41 23.45 -23.88
CA ARG A 121 14.73 24.90 -23.82
C ARG A 121 15.17 25.41 -25.20
N SER A 122 14.25 25.45 -26.15
CA SER A 122 14.32 26.37 -27.28
C SER A 122 12.91 26.76 -27.70
N ALA A 123 12.74 28.03 -28.07
CA ALA A 123 11.51 28.71 -28.47
C ALA A 123 10.63 29.29 -27.34
N LYS A 124 11.09 30.42 -26.80
CA LYS A 124 10.32 31.69 -26.83
C LYS A 124 11.30 32.84 -26.58
N SER A 125 11.76 33.40 -27.71
CA SER A 125 12.28 34.76 -27.79
C SER A 125 11.13 35.76 -27.69
#